data_AF-A0A1B7UFT4-F1
#
_entry.id   AF-A0A1B7UFT4-F1
#
_cell.length_a   1.000
_cell.length_b   1.000
_cell.length_c   1.000
_cell.angle_alpha   90.00
_cell.angle_beta   90.00
_cell.angle_gamma   90.00
#
_symmetry.space_group_name_H-M   'P 1'
#
loop_
_entity.id
_entity.type
_entity.pdbx_description
1 polymer ?
#
loop_
_entity_poly.entity_id
_entity_poly.type
_entity_poly.pdbx_seq_one_letter_code
_entity_poly.pdbx_strand_id
1 'polypeptide(L)'
;MAKMIAFCFLCVVGWACYQLYPAVIYVTTADEQIDFYSGEKTLYFWVSNEHRELFQIGKTYQLKANQQHKQLVLSTVTFAEMKPDSLKLGFRLLKSDKFAVEANQYQITEVQLVTQP
;
A
#
# COMPACT_ATOMS: atom_id res chain seq x y z
N MET A 1 -6.73 44.36 -11.69
CA MET A 1 -5.53 43.51 -11.86
C MET A 1 -5.18 42.70 -10.61
N ALA A 2 -5.06 43.29 -9.41
CA ALA A 2 -4.70 42.56 -8.18
C ALA A 2 -5.61 41.36 -7.83
N LYS A 3 -6.94 41.48 -8.03
CA LYS A 3 -7.90 40.38 -7.80
C LYS A 3 -7.68 39.15 -8.70
N MET A 4 -7.21 39.37 -9.93
CA MET A 4 -6.96 38.29 -10.90
C MET A 4 -5.68 37.52 -10.54
N ILE A 5 -4.66 38.22 -10.03
CA ILE A 5 -3.42 37.63 -9.55
C ILE A 5 -3.68 36.77 -8.30
N ALA A 6 -4.50 37.26 -7.37
CA ALA A 6 -4.89 36.50 -6.18
C ALA A 6 -5.66 35.21 -6.53
N PHE A 7 -6.54 35.27 -7.54
CA PHE A 7 -7.27 34.10 -8.01
C PHE A 7 -6.33 33.05 -8.63
N CYS A 8 -5.40 33.47 -9.49
CA CYS A 8 -4.40 32.57 -10.07
C CYS A 8 -3.52 31.93 -8.98
N PHE A 9 -3.13 32.67 -7.96
CA PHE A 9 -2.35 32.14 -6.83
C PHE A 9 -3.12 31.04 -6.08
N LEU A 10 -4.41 31.26 -5.79
CA LEU A 10 -5.24 30.25 -5.12
C LEU A 10 -5.39 28.99 -5.97
N CYS A 11 -5.54 29.12 -7.28
CA CYS A 11 -5.63 27.97 -8.19
C CYS A 11 -4.32 27.16 -8.23
N VAL A 12 -3.16 27.83 -8.29
CA VAL A 12 -1.85 27.16 -8.30
C VAL A 12 -1.57 26.47 -6.97
N VAL A 13 -1.89 27.11 -5.84
CA VAL A 13 -1.74 26.52 -4.51
C VAL A 13 -2.70 25.33 -4.33
N GLY A 14 -3.95 25.46 -4.78
CA GLY A 14 -4.92 24.37 -4.75
C GLY A 14 -4.48 23.15 -5.58
N TRP A 15 -3.93 23.39 -6.77
CA TRP A 15 -3.37 22.33 -7.62
C TRP A 15 -2.16 21.66 -6.98
N ALA A 16 -1.23 22.45 -6.43
CA ALA A 16 -0.05 21.92 -5.74
C ALA A 16 -0.43 21.07 -4.53
N CYS A 17 -1.39 21.53 -3.71
CA CYS A 17 -1.92 20.76 -2.58
C CYS A 17 -2.60 19.46 -3.02
N TYR A 18 -3.30 19.45 -4.17
CA TYR A 18 -3.92 18.25 -4.72
C TYR A 18 -2.87 17.22 -5.18
N GLN A 19 -1.80 17.67 -5.84
CA GLN A 19 -0.70 16.77 -6.27
C GLN A 19 0.12 16.22 -5.10
N LEU A 20 0.22 16.96 -3.99
CA LEU A 20 1.00 16.57 -2.83
C LEU A 20 0.25 15.64 -1.86
N TYR A 21 -1.03 15.37 -2.07
CA TYR A 21 -1.77 14.42 -1.24
C TYR A 21 -1.57 13.00 -1.79
N PRO A 22 -0.77 12.15 -1.12
CA PRO A 22 -0.63 10.76 -1.54
C PRO A 22 -2.01 10.08 -1.45
N ALA A 23 -2.43 9.43 -2.53
CA ALA A 23 -3.66 8.66 -2.55
C ALA A 23 -3.62 7.63 -1.40
N VAL A 24 -4.65 7.64 -0.56
CA VAL A 24 -4.78 6.66 0.51
C VAL A 24 -5.19 5.34 -0.13
N ILE A 25 -4.29 4.35 -0.13
CA ILE A 25 -4.54 3.05 -0.72
C ILE A 25 -4.99 2.07 0.35
N TYR A 26 -6.03 1.30 0.04
CA TYR A 26 -6.54 0.24 0.89
C TYR A 26 -6.35 -1.12 0.23
N VAL A 27 -6.01 -2.11 1.05
CA VAL A 27 -5.87 -3.51 0.65
C VAL A 27 -6.78 -4.40 1.49
N THR A 28 -7.26 -5.50 0.91
CA THR A 28 -8.14 -6.48 1.60
C THR A 28 -7.41 -7.81 1.70
N THR A 29 -7.60 -8.58 2.77
CA THR A 29 -6.95 -9.89 2.90
C THR A 29 -7.51 -10.86 1.85
N ALA A 30 -6.64 -11.66 1.23
CA ALA A 30 -7.05 -12.78 0.39
C ALA A 30 -7.33 -14.02 1.26
N ASP A 31 -8.40 -14.77 0.96
CA ASP A 31 -8.82 -15.94 1.75
C ASP A 31 -7.78 -17.08 1.77
N GLU A 32 -6.95 -17.16 0.73
CA GLU A 32 -5.78 -18.05 0.65
C GLU A 32 -4.62 -17.45 1.48
N GLN A 33 -4.76 -17.47 2.80
CA GLN A 33 -3.98 -16.61 3.69
C GLN A 33 -2.52 -17.01 3.86
N ILE A 34 -2.12 -18.24 3.49
CA ILE A 34 -0.79 -18.75 3.80
C ILE A 34 -0.36 -19.71 2.70
N ASP A 35 0.57 -19.27 1.86
CA ASP A 35 1.35 -20.18 1.03
C ASP A 35 2.78 -20.25 1.61
N PHE A 36 3.27 -21.47 1.80
CA PHE A 36 4.61 -21.73 2.32
C PHE A 36 5.61 -21.85 1.17
N TYR A 37 5.66 -20.84 0.32
CA TYR A 37 6.71 -20.78 -0.70
C TYR A 37 8.03 -20.46 0.01
N SER A 38 8.98 -21.40 0.03
CA SER A 38 10.31 -21.28 0.68
C SER A 38 10.36 -21.33 2.22
N GLY A 39 9.32 -21.80 2.90
CA GLY A 39 9.32 -21.96 4.37
C GLY A 39 9.06 -20.68 5.17
N GLU A 40 8.85 -19.54 4.49
CA GLU A 40 8.46 -18.27 5.10
C GLU A 40 6.95 -18.03 4.92
N LYS A 41 6.27 -17.58 5.97
CA LYS A 41 4.83 -17.29 5.94
C LYS A 41 4.56 -16.06 5.07
N THR A 42 3.97 -16.26 3.89
CA THR A 42 3.51 -15.18 3.01
C THR A 42 2.04 -14.86 3.26
N LEU A 43 1.73 -13.58 3.45
CA LEU A 43 0.37 -13.05 3.58
C LEU A 43 -0.08 -12.43 2.26
N TYR A 44 -1.28 -12.75 1.81
CA TYR A 44 -1.81 -12.25 0.54
C TYR A 44 -2.90 -11.20 0.75
N PHE A 45 -2.85 -10.16 -0.09
CA PHE A 45 -3.84 -9.09 -0.11
C PHE A 45 -4.26 -8.75 -1.54
N TRP A 46 -5.49 -8.27 -1.69
CA TRP A 46 -6.00 -7.71 -2.93
C TRP A 46 -5.95 -6.19 -2.89
N VAL A 47 -5.53 -5.59 -4.00
CA VAL A 47 -5.60 -4.15 -4.27
C VAL A 47 -6.15 -3.90 -5.68
N SER A 48 -6.69 -2.70 -5.93
CA SER A 48 -7.08 -2.27 -7.27
C SER A 48 -5.88 -2.26 -8.22
N ASN A 49 -6.07 -2.74 -9.45
CA ASN A 49 -5.01 -2.77 -10.46
C ASN A 49 -4.53 -1.36 -10.87
N GLU A 50 -5.34 -0.33 -10.66
CA GLU A 50 -4.96 1.07 -10.92
C GLU A 50 -3.76 1.53 -10.07
N HIS A 51 -3.51 0.87 -8.93
CA HIS A 51 -2.43 1.21 -8.02
C HIS A 51 -1.13 0.42 -8.29
N ARG A 52 -1.06 -0.35 -9.38
CA ARG A 52 0.08 -1.23 -9.71
C ARG A 52 1.44 -0.56 -9.55
N GLU A 53 1.56 0.65 -10.09
CA GLU A 53 2.83 1.39 -10.17
C GLU A 53 3.37 1.80 -8.80
N LEU A 54 2.53 1.77 -7.76
CA LEU A 54 2.87 2.12 -6.39
C LEU A 54 3.47 0.93 -5.61
N PHE A 55 3.45 -0.27 -6.19
CA PHE A 55 3.93 -1.49 -5.55
C PHE A 55 5.19 -2.04 -6.22
N GLN A 56 6.30 -2.07 -5.49
CA GLN A 56 7.59 -2.57 -5.96
C GLN A 56 8.08 -3.71 -5.07
N ILE A 57 8.44 -4.84 -5.68
CA ILE A 57 8.97 -6.01 -4.97
C ILE A 57 10.26 -5.63 -4.23
N GLY A 58 10.40 -6.11 -2.99
CA GLY A 58 11.54 -5.83 -2.11
C GLY A 58 11.39 -4.56 -1.26
N LYS A 59 10.39 -3.71 -1.53
CA LYS A 59 10.09 -2.55 -0.68
C LYS A 59 9.32 -2.93 0.58
N THR A 60 9.49 -2.12 1.61
CA THR A 60 8.77 -2.24 2.88
C THR A 60 7.53 -1.37 2.86
N TYR A 61 6.42 -1.94 3.31
CA TYR A 61 5.14 -1.29 3.44
C TYR A 61 4.64 -1.40 4.87
N GLN A 62 3.94 -0.37 5.33
CA GLN A 62 3.22 -0.39 6.59
C GLN A 62 1.74 -0.63 6.32
N LEU A 63 1.20 -1.70 6.90
CA LEU A 63 -0.23 -1.93 7.01
C LEU A 63 -0.75 -1.35 8.32
N LYS A 64 -1.87 -0.62 8.22
CA LYS A 64 -2.58 -0.05 9.35
C LYS A 64 -4.07 -0.35 9.24
N ALA A 65 -4.63 -0.96 10.28
CA ALA A 65 -6.08 -1.05 10.48
C ALA A 65 -6.37 -1.10 11.97
N ASN A 66 -7.40 -0.40 12.44
CA ASN A 66 -7.76 -0.33 13.86
C ASN A 66 -6.53 0.03 14.73
N GLN A 67 -6.15 -0.85 15.67
CA GLN A 67 -4.97 -0.71 16.53
C GLN A 67 -3.75 -1.48 15.99
N GLN A 68 -3.89 -2.20 14.88
CA GLN A 68 -2.86 -3.03 14.28
C GLN A 68 -1.98 -2.20 13.34
N HIS A 69 -0.67 -2.23 13.61
CA HIS A 69 0.36 -1.61 12.77
C HIS A 69 1.43 -2.66 12.48
N LYS A 70 1.61 -3.04 11.21
CA LYS A 70 2.57 -4.08 10.81
C LYS A 70 3.39 -3.63 9.62
N GLN A 71 4.71 -3.88 9.67
CA GLN A 71 5.59 -3.65 8.53
C GLN A 71 5.86 -4.98 7.83
N LEU A 72 5.67 -4.97 6.51
CA LEU A 72 5.80 -6.13 5.64
C LEU A 72 6.67 -5.78 4.43
N VAL A 73 7.39 -6.76 3.90
CA VAL A 73 8.12 -6.62 2.64
C VAL A 73 7.32 -7.25 1.53
N LEU A 74 7.09 -6.52 0.44
CA LEU A 74 6.42 -7.05 -0.73
C LEU A 74 7.33 -8.09 -1.40
N SER A 75 6.89 -9.34 -1.49
CA SER A 75 7.63 -10.44 -2.12
C SER A 75 7.13 -10.76 -3.52
N THR A 76 5.81 -10.64 -3.75
CA THR A 76 5.20 -11.02 -5.03
C THR A 76 4.07 -10.06 -5.41
N VAL A 77 3.91 -9.83 -6.72
CA VAL A 77 2.77 -9.14 -7.31
C VAL A 77 2.25 -10.04 -8.42
N THR A 78 1.05 -10.59 -8.24
CA THR A 78 0.46 -11.56 -9.17
C THR A 78 -0.84 -11.02 -9.72
N PHE A 79 -1.01 -11.15 -11.04
CA PHE A 79 -2.29 -10.88 -11.70
C PHE A 79 -3.20 -12.10 -11.52
N ALA A 80 -4.45 -11.89 -11.14
CA ALA A 80 -5.44 -12.96 -11.08
C ALA A 80 -6.31 -12.91 -12.31
N GLU A 81 -6.20 -13.91 -13.19
CA GLU A 81 -7.03 -13.99 -14.41
C GLU A 81 -8.53 -13.94 -14.10
N MET A 82 -8.94 -14.51 -12.96
CA MET A 82 -10.33 -14.49 -12.49
C MET A 82 -10.77 -13.15 -11.85
N LYS A 83 -9.84 -12.20 -11.65
CA LYS A 83 -10.14 -10.87 -11.09
C LYS A 83 -9.28 -9.78 -11.77
N PRO A 84 -9.59 -9.42 -13.02
CA PRO A 84 -8.73 -8.59 -13.86
C PRO A 84 -8.52 -7.16 -13.34
N ASP A 85 -9.46 -6.66 -12.55
CA ASP A 85 -9.39 -5.33 -11.95
C ASP A 85 -8.62 -5.31 -10.62
N SER A 86 -7.99 -6.42 -10.23
CA SER A 86 -7.28 -6.55 -8.97
C SER A 86 -5.90 -7.20 -9.11
N LEU A 87 -5.01 -6.77 -8.23
CA LEU A 87 -3.67 -7.35 -8.06
C LEU A 87 -3.60 -8.10 -6.74
N LYS A 88 -3.02 -9.30 -6.78
CA LYS A 88 -2.67 -10.07 -5.58
C LYS A 88 -1.26 -9.67 -5.14
N LEU A 89 -1.15 -9.08 -3.97
CA LEU A 89 0.12 -8.70 -3.34
C LEU A 89 0.48 -9.76 -2.29
N GLY A 90 1.64 -10.39 -2.42
CA GLY A 90 2.18 -11.29 -1.42
C GLY A 90 3.24 -10.57 -0.59
N PHE A 91 3.08 -10.63 0.73
CA PHE A 91 3.89 -9.91 1.70
C PHE A 91 4.53 -10.87 2.70
N ARG A 92 5.80 -10.61 3.03
CA ARG A 92 6.52 -11.30 4.10
C ARG A 92 6.62 -10.41 5.33
N LEU A 93 6.48 -10.99 6.50
CA LEU A 93 6.66 -10.29 7.77
C LEU A 93 8.16 -10.03 8.00
N LEU A 94 8.52 -8.80 8.41
CA LEU A 94 9.91 -8.43 8.72
C LEU A 94 10.44 -9.01 10.04
N LYS A 95 9.54 -9.47 10.91
CA LYS A 95 9.84 -10.09 12.20
C LYS A 95 9.03 -11.38 12.33
N SER A 96 9.38 -12.25 13.28
CA SER A 96 8.56 -13.39 13.74
C SER A 96 7.25 -12.97 14.42
N ASP A 97 6.69 -11.83 14.01
CA ASP A 97 5.46 -11.27 14.51
C ASP A 97 4.28 -12.08 13.97
N LYS A 98 3.39 -12.49 14.87
CA LYS A 98 2.11 -13.06 14.45
C LYS A 98 1.27 -11.97 13.79
N PHE A 99 0.68 -12.32 12.65
CA PHE A 99 -0.35 -11.53 11.98
C PHE A 99 -1.70 -12.22 12.19
N ALA A 100 -2.64 -11.48 12.76
CA ALA A 100 -4.06 -11.84 12.86
C ALA A 100 -4.86 -10.89 11.95
N VAL A 101 -5.90 -11.41 11.31
CA VAL A 101 -6.84 -10.58 10.55
C VAL A 101 -7.81 -9.94 11.53
N GLU A 102 -7.70 -8.63 11.69
CA GLU A 102 -8.51 -7.82 12.61
C GLU A 102 -9.44 -6.85 11.88
N ALA A 103 -9.31 -6.74 10.55
CA ALA A 103 -10.11 -5.84 9.72
C ALA A 103 -10.31 -6.41 8.30
N ASN A 104 -11.39 -5.97 7.65
CA ASN A 104 -11.65 -6.30 6.24
C ASN A 104 -10.74 -5.53 5.28
N GLN A 105 -10.28 -4.34 5.69
CA GLN A 105 -9.44 -3.44 4.91
C GLN A 105 -8.30 -2.88 5.74
N TYR A 106 -7.14 -2.74 5.12
CA TYR A 106 -5.93 -2.18 5.69
C TYR A 106 -5.46 -1.02 4.83
N GLN A 107 -5.16 0.11 5.44
CA GLN A 107 -4.41 1.17 4.77
C GLN A 107 -2.98 0.69 4.56
N ILE A 108 -2.45 0.89 3.36
CA ILE A 108 -1.07 0.55 3.03
C ILE A 108 -0.29 1.78 2.57
N THR A 109 0.92 1.94 3.11
CA THR A 109 1.83 3.03 2.75
C THR A 109 3.25 2.49 2.61
N GLU A 110 3.98 2.90 1.55
CA GLU A 110 5.41 2.59 1.44
C GLU A 110 6.18 3.27 2.59
N VAL A 111 7.08 2.54 3.21
CA VAL A 111 8.00 3.07 4.22
C VAL A 111 9.37 3.15 3.61
N GLN A 112 9.90 4.37 3.47
CA GLN A 112 11.32 4.53 3.21
C GLN A 112 12.08 4.16 4.48
N LEU A 113 12.79 3.02 4.44
CA LEU A 113 13.75 2.71 5.48
C LEU A 113 14.84 3.78 5.41
N VAL A 114 14.82 4.72 6.35
CA VAL A 114 15.91 5.67 6.52
C VAL A 114 17.10 4.85 6.98
N THR A 115 17.97 4.47 6.05
CA THR A 115 19.31 4.01 6.40
C THR A 115 20.00 5.21 7.01
N GLN A 116 19.99 5.30 8.35
CA GLN A 116 20.86 6.25 9.04
C GLN A 116 22.32 5.90 8.64
N PRO A 117 23.10 6.88 8.18
CA PRO A 117 24.51 6.68 7.80
C PRO A 117 25.38 6.31 9.00
#